data_AF-A0A554LR97-F1
#
_entry.id   AF-A0A554LR97-F1
#
_cell.length_a   1.000
_cell.length_b   1.000
_cell.length_c   1.000
_cell.angle_alpha   90.00
_cell.angle_beta   90.00
_cell.angle_gamma   90.00
#
_symmetry.space_group_name_H-M   'P 1'
#
loop_
_entity.id
_entity.type
_entity.pdbx_description
1 polymer ?
#
loop_
_entity_poly.entity_id
_entity_poly.type
_entity_poly.pdbx_seq_one_letter_code
_entity_poly.pdbx_strand_id
1 'polypeptide(L)'
;MLDLLKYTYLFDIKKIRESIEKLWQRYQKILNDENSTAEDLYEARVILYILGYFYPEKFALEAIERRIQYIEPKITLENFLKIVDSEKDCNKYNEIFNKLRDFYLIIKDIKNRKQNGSYLDEERFNKIFTKKTGIINRHPLDN
;
A
#
# COMPACT_ATOMS: atom_id res chain seq x y z
N MET A 1 -3.05 -11.16 -4.33
CA MET A 1 -3.61 -9.97 -5.02
C MET A 1 -5.13 -9.99 -5.05
N LEU A 2 -5.76 -11.06 -5.57
CA LEU A 2 -7.23 -11.19 -5.59
C LEU A 2 -7.88 -10.99 -4.22
N ASP A 3 -7.30 -11.57 -3.18
CA ASP A 3 -7.76 -11.38 -1.79
C ASP A 3 -7.76 -9.91 -1.38
N LEU A 4 -6.69 -9.17 -1.67
CA LEU A 4 -6.59 -7.76 -1.32
C LEU A 4 -7.73 -6.97 -1.98
N LEU A 5 -7.94 -7.14 -3.29
CA LEU A 5 -9.02 -6.46 -4.02
C LEU A 5 -10.41 -6.86 -3.52
N LYS A 6 -10.62 -8.16 -3.24
CA LYS A 6 -11.86 -8.70 -2.66
C LYS A 6 -12.18 -8.03 -1.33
N TYR A 7 -11.21 -7.98 -0.43
CA TYR A 7 -11.43 -7.42 0.91
C TYR A 7 -11.58 -5.90 0.89
N THR A 8 -10.93 -5.18 -0.04
CA THR A 8 -11.21 -3.76 -0.27
C THR A 8 -12.63 -3.53 -0.78
N TYR A 9 -13.13 -4.39 -1.68
CA TYR A 9 -14.52 -4.30 -2.16
C TYR A 9 -15.52 -4.53 -1.03
N LEU A 10 -15.30 -5.58 -0.23
CA LEU A 10 -16.09 -5.87 0.98
C LEU A 10 -15.85 -4.87 2.13
N PHE A 11 -14.83 -4.03 2.00
CA PHE A 11 -14.39 -3.06 3.00
C PHE A 11 -14.05 -3.68 4.37
N ASP A 12 -13.45 -4.87 4.35
CA ASP A 12 -12.96 -5.57 5.55
C ASP A 12 -11.55 -5.10 5.91
N ILE A 13 -11.48 -4.08 6.77
CA ILE A 13 -10.25 -3.41 7.20
C ILE A 13 -9.20 -4.39 7.76
N LYS A 14 -9.65 -5.37 8.54
CA LYS A 14 -8.76 -6.37 9.15
C LYS A 14 -8.14 -7.25 8.07
N LYS A 15 -8.95 -7.76 7.15
CA LYS A 15 -8.46 -8.63 6.07
C LYS A 15 -7.60 -7.90 5.04
N ILE A 16 -7.87 -6.61 4.80
CA ILE A 16 -7.00 -5.74 3.99
C ILE A 16 -5.61 -5.65 4.63
N ARG A 17 -5.53 -5.32 5.92
CA ARG A 17 -4.25 -5.24 6.64
C ARG A 17 -3.49 -6.57 6.59
N GLU A 18 -4.17 -7.67 6.90
CA GLU A 18 -3.58 -9.03 6.82
C GLU A 18 -3.04 -9.33 5.40
N SER A 19 -3.75 -8.92 4.36
CA SER A 19 -3.34 -9.16 2.97
C SER A 19 -2.13 -8.33 2.56
N ILE A 20 -2.06 -7.06 3.00
CA ILE A 20 -0.90 -6.19 2.77
C ILE A 20 0.33 -6.75 3.49
N GLU A 21 0.20 -7.15 4.76
CA GLU A 21 1.32 -7.71 5.51
C GLU A 21 1.83 -9.03 4.90
N LYS A 22 0.93 -9.89 4.40
CA LYS A 22 1.35 -11.11 3.69
C LYS A 22 2.18 -10.81 2.45
N LEU A 23 1.78 -9.80 1.66
CA LEU A 23 2.56 -9.38 0.49
C LEU A 23 3.92 -8.82 0.92
N TRP A 24 3.93 -7.94 1.92
CA TRP A 24 5.17 -7.38 2.46
C TRP A 24 6.13 -8.46 2.98
N GLN A 25 5.62 -9.44 3.74
CA GLN A 25 6.40 -10.56 4.25
C GLN A 25 6.93 -11.46 3.12
N ARG A 26 6.13 -11.72 2.08
CA ARG A 26 6.60 -12.48 0.90
C ARG A 26 7.74 -11.75 0.20
N TYR A 27 7.61 -10.45 0.00
CA TYR A 27 8.67 -9.61 -0.57
C TYR A 27 9.96 -9.67 0.27
N GLN A 28 9.86 -9.45 1.58
CA GLN A 28 11.02 -9.51 2.47
C GLN A 28 11.66 -10.91 2.52
N LYS A 29 10.84 -11.98 2.48
CA LYS A 29 11.34 -13.36 2.42
C LYS A 29 12.18 -13.59 1.16
N ILE A 30 11.73 -13.10 -0.01
CA ILE A 30 12.49 -13.21 -1.26
C ILE A 30 13.82 -12.47 -1.15
N LEU A 31 13.83 -11.25 -0.60
CA LEU A 31 15.07 -10.47 -0.46
C LEU A 31 16.08 -11.08 0.52
N ASN A 32 15.60 -11.82 1.52
CA ASN A 32 16.44 -12.45 2.54
C ASN A 32 16.92 -13.86 2.15
N ASP A 33 16.40 -14.43 1.05
CA ASP A 33 16.80 -15.76 0.58
C ASP A 33 17.90 -15.66 -0.49
N GLU A 34 19.11 -16.12 -0.14
CA GLU A 34 20.26 -16.14 -1.05
C GLU A 34 20.00 -17.00 -2.29
N ASN A 35 19.11 -17.99 -2.19
CA ASN A 35 18.74 -18.91 -3.26
C ASN A 35 17.57 -18.41 -4.11
N SER A 36 17.03 -17.22 -3.85
CA SER A 36 15.94 -16.63 -4.65
C SER A 36 16.27 -16.67 -6.14
N THR A 37 15.33 -17.20 -6.92
CA THR A 37 15.43 -17.36 -8.37
C THR A 37 15.14 -16.03 -9.09
N ALA A 38 15.36 -15.99 -10.41
CA ALA A 38 14.94 -14.85 -11.20
C ALA A 38 13.41 -14.63 -11.13
N GLU A 39 12.63 -15.70 -11.12
CA GLU A 39 11.16 -15.64 -11.00
C GLU A 39 10.72 -15.05 -9.66
N ASP A 40 11.36 -15.46 -8.55
CA ASP A 40 11.10 -14.86 -7.23
C ASP A 40 11.38 -13.34 -7.25
N LEU A 41 12.46 -12.92 -7.91
CA LEU A 41 12.80 -11.49 -8.00
C LEU A 41 11.79 -10.70 -8.85
N TYR A 42 11.24 -11.29 -9.90
CA TYR A 42 10.12 -10.67 -10.63
C TYR A 42 8.86 -10.61 -9.78
N GLU A 43 8.56 -11.63 -8.98
CA GLU A 43 7.46 -11.59 -8.01
C GLU A 43 7.66 -10.45 -7.00
N ALA A 44 8.87 -10.32 -6.44
CA ALA A 44 9.23 -9.23 -5.54
C ALA A 44 9.03 -7.85 -6.20
N ARG A 45 9.41 -7.71 -7.48
CA ARG A 45 9.16 -6.48 -8.26
C ARG A 45 7.67 -6.16 -8.37
N VAL A 46 6.84 -7.17 -8.66
CA VAL A 46 5.39 -7.01 -8.75
C VAL A 46 4.82 -6.60 -7.39
N ILE A 47 5.24 -7.25 -6.30
CA ILE A 47 4.80 -6.89 -4.96
C ILE A 47 5.18 -5.43 -4.64
N LEU A 48 6.42 -5.03 -4.93
CA LEU A 48 6.89 -3.67 -4.72
C LEU A 48 6.05 -2.66 -5.52
N TYR A 49 5.77 -2.94 -6.79
CA TYR A 49 4.91 -2.08 -7.62
C TYR A 49 3.47 -2.00 -7.07
N ILE A 50 2.91 -3.12 -6.61
CA ILE A 50 1.56 -3.18 -6.05
C ILE A 50 1.46 -2.38 -4.76
N LEU A 51 2.35 -2.65 -3.80
CA LEU A 51 2.33 -2.02 -2.49
C LEU A 51 2.80 -0.56 -2.54
N GLY A 52 3.73 -0.25 -3.44
CA GLY A 52 4.35 1.06 -3.51
C GLY A 52 3.62 2.06 -4.38
N TYR A 53 2.83 1.60 -5.35
CA TYR A 53 2.19 2.46 -6.36
C TYR A 53 0.75 2.06 -6.65
N PHE A 54 0.52 0.90 -7.27
CA PHE A 54 -0.77 0.58 -7.89
C PHE A 54 -1.91 0.54 -6.87
N TYR A 55 -1.74 -0.17 -5.77
CA TYR A 55 -2.80 -0.31 -4.78
C TYR A 55 -3.06 0.99 -4.00
N PRO A 56 -2.06 1.70 -3.44
CA PRO A 56 -2.30 2.97 -2.75
C PRO A 56 -2.86 4.08 -3.64
N GLU A 57 -2.33 4.25 -4.86
CA GLU A 57 -2.57 5.45 -5.67
C GLU A 57 -3.75 5.31 -6.64
N LYS A 58 -4.08 4.09 -7.06
CA LYS A 58 -5.23 3.84 -7.93
C LYS A 58 -6.37 3.25 -7.12
N PHE A 59 -6.15 2.07 -6.57
CA PHE A 59 -7.26 1.26 -6.05
C PHE A 59 -7.82 1.77 -4.72
N ALA A 60 -6.94 2.12 -3.78
CA ALA A 60 -7.36 2.61 -2.47
C ALA A 60 -8.02 3.99 -2.56
N LEU A 61 -7.50 4.88 -3.41
CA LEU A 61 -8.07 6.20 -3.63
C LEU A 61 -9.51 6.11 -4.15
N GLU A 62 -9.73 5.34 -5.22
CA GLU A 62 -11.07 5.09 -5.75
C GLU A 62 -12.01 4.45 -4.72
N ALA A 63 -11.48 3.55 -3.89
CA ALA A 63 -12.26 2.90 -2.84
C ALA A 63 -12.76 3.89 -1.77
N ILE A 64 -11.95 4.92 -1.46
CA ILE A 64 -12.32 6.03 -0.56
C ILE A 64 -13.36 6.92 -1.24
N GLU A 65 -13.09 7.36 -2.48
CA GLU A 65 -13.97 8.25 -3.24
C GLU A 65 -15.40 7.71 -3.35
N ARG A 66 -15.55 6.42 -3.62
CA ARG A 66 -16.88 5.78 -3.73
C ARG A 66 -17.67 5.77 -2.41
N ARG A 67 -16.98 5.82 -1.27
CA ARG A 67 -17.59 5.66 0.06
C ARG A 67 -17.73 6.98 0.81
N ILE A 68 -16.98 8.01 0.43
CA ILE A 68 -16.97 9.29 1.13
C ILE A 68 -18.33 9.98 1.12
N GLN A 69 -19.13 9.74 0.08
CA GLN A 69 -20.50 10.24 -0.06
C GLN A 69 -21.46 9.76 1.04
N TYR A 70 -21.11 8.70 1.77
CA TYR A 70 -21.90 8.15 2.88
C TYR A 70 -21.48 8.70 4.25
N ILE A 71 -20.49 9.59 4.31
CA ILE A 71 -20.10 10.25 5.56
C ILE A 71 -21.08 11.37 5.88
N GLU A 72 -21.50 11.42 7.14
CA GLU A 72 -22.32 12.50 7.70
C GLU A 72 -21.58 13.18 8.87
N PRO A 73 -21.55 14.53 8.91
CA PRO A 73 -21.98 15.46 7.85
C PRO A 73 -21.13 15.32 6.59
N LYS A 74 -21.70 15.69 5.43
CA LYS A 74 -21.03 15.57 4.12
C LYS A 74 -19.66 16.22 4.14
N ILE A 75 -18.69 15.54 3.53
CA ILE A 75 -17.30 15.96 3.44
C ILE A 75 -16.73 15.63 2.07
N THR A 76 -15.81 16.46 1.58
CA THR A 76 -15.05 16.20 0.34
C THR A 76 -13.83 15.32 0.63
N LEU A 77 -13.29 14.68 -0.42
CA LEU A 77 -12.06 13.87 -0.30
C LEU A 77 -10.90 14.66 0.29
N GLU A 78 -10.67 15.86 -0.24
CA GLU A 78 -9.62 16.75 0.25
C GLU A 78 -9.78 17.07 1.74
N ASN A 79 -11.01 17.39 2.18
CA ASN A 79 -11.27 17.68 3.59
C ASN A 79 -11.10 16.44 4.47
N PHE A 80 -11.54 15.27 4.00
CA PHE A 80 -11.31 14.01 4.72
C PHE A 80 -9.81 13.75 4.92
N LEU A 81 -9.01 13.83 3.86
CA LEU A 81 -7.56 13.63 3.93
C LEU A 81 -6.90 14.64 4.89
N LYS A 82 -7.23 15.93 4.77
CA LYS A 82 -6.73 16.97 5.68
C LYS A 82 -7.07 16.71 7.14
N ILE A 83 -8.28 16.25 7.44
CA ILE A 83 -8.69 15.96 8.82
C ILE A 83 -7.91 14.77 9.37
N VAL A 84 -7.85 13.68 8.62
CA VAL A 84 -7.13 12.47 9.07
C VAL A 84 -5.64 12.74 9.25
N ASP A 85 -5.02 13.50 8.35
CA ASP A 85 -3.60 13.84 8.46
C ASP A 85 -3.26 14.85 9.56
N SER A 86 -4.24 15.64 10.03
CA SER A 86 -4.03 16.64 11.08
C SER A 86 -4.42 16.15 12.49
N GLU A 87 -4.84 14.89 12.63
CA GLU A 87 -5.28 14.27 13.89
C GLU A 87 -6.33 15.10 14.65
N LYS A 88 -7.14 15.89 13.92
CA LYS A 88 -8.17 16.75 14.50
C LYS A 88 -9.33 15.93 15.07
N ASP A 89 -10.09 16.56 15.96
CA ASP A 89 -11.30 15.97 16.53
C ASP A 89 -12.28 15.50 15.43
N CYS A 90 -12.57 14.19 15.44
CA CYS A 90 -13.43 13.50 14.48
C CYS A 90 -14.82 13.15 15.06
N ASN A 91 -15.13 13.55 16.30
CA ASN A 91 -16.34 13.15 17.03
C ASN A 91 -17.65 13.58 16.34
N LYS A 92 -17.60 14.54 15.43
CA LYS A 92 -18.76 15.01 14.65
C LYS A 92 -19.15 14.10 13.47
N TYR A 93 -18.35 13.09 13.14
CA TYR A 93 -18.58 12.23 11.98
C TYR A 93 -19.11 10.84 12.37
N ASN A 94 -19.88 10.22 11.48
CA ASN A 94 -20.44 8.89 11.66
C ASN A 94 -19.40 7.75 11.62
N GLU A 95 -19.82 6.51 11.89
CA GLU A 95 -18.95 5.33 11.92
C GLU A 95 -18.24 5.06 10.58
N ILE A 96 -18.85 5.45 9.45
CA ILE A 96 -18.27 5.29 8.11
C ILE A 96 -16.97 6.11 7.99
N PHE A 97 -16.94 7.31 8.57
CA PHE A 97 -15.71 8.10 8.65
C PHE A 97 -14.60 7.35 9.37
N ASN A 98 -14.89 6.72 10.52
CA ASN A 98 -13.90 5.98 11.28
C ASN A 98 -13.36 4.77 10.49
N LYS A 99 -14.22 4.02 9.80
CA LYS A 99 -13.77 2.91 8.94
C LYS A 99 -12.92 3.39 7.77
N LEU A 100 -13.29 4.51 7.12
CA LEU A 100 -12.50 5.11 6.05
C LEU A 100 -11.16 5.66 6.55
N ARG A 101 -11.15 6.25 7.75
CA ARG A 101 -9.92 6.70 8.41
C ARG A 101 -8.98 5.52 8.64
N ASP A 102 -9.48 4.44 9.24
CA ASP A 102 -8.67 3.25 9.54
C ASP A 102 -8.15 2.60 8.24
N PHE A 103 -8.97 2.57 7.19
CA PHE A 103 -8.53 2.17 5.86
C PHE A 103 -7.39 3.06 5.34
N TYR A 104 -7.58 4.38 5.32
CA TYR A 104 -6.59 5.34 4.85
C TYR A 104 -5.27 5.23 5.64
N LEU A 105 -5.34 5.07 6.96
CA LEU A 105 -4.15 4.93 7.81
C LEU A 105 -3.35 3.66 7.47
N ILE A 106 -4.00 2.55 7.09
CA ILE A 106 -3.30 1.36 6.57
C ILE A 106 -2.55 1.68 5.29
N ILE A 107 -3.17 2.43 4.37
CA ILE A 107 -2.55 2.81 3.10
C ILE A 107 -1.38 3.78 3.32
N LYS A 108 -1.55 4.73 4.24
CA LYS A 108 -0.50 5.68 4.62
C LYS A 108 0.68 4.99 5.28
N ASP A 109 0.43 3.98 6.12
CA ASP A 109 1.50 3.17 6.74
C ASP A 109 2.36 2.47 5.68
N ILE A 110 1.74 1.83 4.68
CA ILE A 110 2.53 1.17 3.62
C ILE A 110 3.28 2.18 2.74
N LYS A 111 2.68 3.33 2.38
CA LYS A 111 3.35 4.38 1.58
C LYS A 111 4.51 5.06 2.30
N ASN A 112 4.55 5.01 3.63
CA ASN A 112 5.63 5.59 4.41
C ASN A 112 6.60 4.54 4.96
N ARG A 113 6.38 3.27 4.65
CA ARG A 113 7.19 2.18 5.16
C ARG A 113 8.61 2.27 4.59
N LYS A 114 9.58 2.39 5.49
CA LYS A 114 11.01 2.36 5.17
C LYS A 114 11.66 1.16 5.83
N GLN A 115 12.58 0.52 5.11
CA GLN A 115 13.40 -0.58 5.60
C GLN A 115 14.80 -0.42 5.04
N ASN A 116 15.83 -0.66 5.86
CA ASN A 116 17.24 -0.49 5.48
C ASN A 116 17.53 0.89 4.83
N GLY A 117 16.90 1.95 5.35
CA GLY A 117 17.10 3.33 4.89
C GLY A 117 16.32 3.73 3.62
N SER A 118 15.64 2.79 2.95
CA SER A 118 14.93 3.07 1.69
C SER A 118 13.43 2.77 1.77
N TYR A 119 12.66 3.45 0.93
CA TYR A 119 11.22 3.21 0.77
C TYR A 119 10.97 1.76 0.35
N LEU A 120 10.16 1.02 1.12
CA LEU A 120 9.86 -0.39 0.89
C LEU A 120 11.11 -1.26 0.57
N ASP A 121 12.27 -0.93 1.15
CA ASP A 121 13.54 -1.64 0.92
C ASP A 121 14.00 -1.66 -0.56
N GLU A 122 13.55 -0.69 -1.35
CA GLU A 122 13.73 -0.65 -2.80
C GLU A 122 15.21 -0.63 -3.21
N GLU A 123 16.09 0.03 -2.45
CA GLU A 123 17.53 0.03 -2.77
C GLU A 123 18.13 -1.38 -2.67
N ARG A 124 17.74 -2.14 -1.64
CA ARG A 124 18.22 -3.51 -1.46
C ARG A 124 17.69 -4.40 -2.58
N PHE A 125 16.41 -4.27 -2.91
CA PHE A 125 15.82 -4.96 -4.05
C PHE A 125 16.58 -4.65 -5.34
N ASN A 126 16.83 -3.37 -5.67
CA ASN A 126 17.52 -2.96 -6.88
C ASN A 126 18.94 -3.54 -6.97
N LYS A 127 19.68 -3.56 -5.86
CA LYS A 127 21.02 -4.18 -5.79
C LYS A 127 20.96 -5.68 -6.06
N ILE A 128 20.04 -6.41 -5.40
CA ILE A 128 19.89 -7.86 -5.57
C ILE A 128 19.42 -8.19 -7.00
N PHE A 129 18.41 -7.47 -7.49
CA PHE A 129 17.81 -7.66 -8.81
C PHE A 129 18.86 -7.48 -9.91
N THR A 130 19.60 -6.37 -9.86
CA THR A 130 20.66 -6.09 -10.85
C THR A 130 21.76 -7.15 -10.79
N LYS A 131 22.21 -7.53 -9.58
CA LYS A 131 23.26 -8.54 -9.40
C LYS A 131 22.86 -9.91 -9.96
N LYS A 132 21.61 -10.33 -9.79
CA LYS A 132 21.14 -11.67 -10.17
C LYS A 132 20.60 -11.76 -11.61
N THR A 133 20.11 -10.67 -12.18
CA THR A 133 19.47 -10.67 -13.52
C THR A 133 20.28 -9.93 -14.59
N GLY A 134 21.23 -9.07 -14.20
CA GLY A 134 21.92 -8.16 -15.12
C GLY A 134 21.06 -7.00 -15.64
N ILE A 135 19.78 -6.92 -15.23
CA ILE A 135 18.85 -5.87 -15.65
C ILE A 135 18.87 -4.72 -14.63
N ILE A 136 19.05 -3.50 -15.12
CA ILE A 136 18.91 -2.30 -14.29
C ILE A 136 17.41 -2.08 -14.04
N ASN A 137 16.96 -2.23 -12.80
CA ASN A 137 15.62 -1.82 -12.42
C ASN A 137 15.57 -0.30 -12.25
N ARG A 138 14.98 0.40 -13.22
CA ARG A 138 14.66 1.84 -13.11
C ARG A 138 13.24 2.00 -12.58
N HIS A 139 13.00 3.01 -11.75
CA HIS A 139 11.65 3.32 -11.31
C HIS A 139 10.80 3.71 -12.54
N PRO A 140 9.52 3.35 -12.64
CA PRO A 140 8.66 3.70 -13.78
C PRO A 140 8.54 5.21 -14.06
N LEU A 141 8.99 6.06 -13.13
CA LEU A 141 8.96 7.52 -13.22
C LEU A 141 10.33 8.14 -13.56
N ASP A 142 11.37 7.32 -13.78
CA ASP A 142 12.73 7.78 -14.11
C ASP A 142 12.95 7.97 -15.63
N ASN A 143 11.87 8.04 -16.42
CA ASN A 143 11.91 8.26 -17.88
C ASN A 143 11.36 9.64 -18.25
#